data_AF-A0A7J4G2L1-F1
#
_entry.id   AF-A0A7J4G2L1-F1
#
_cell.length_a   1.000
_cell.length_b   1.000
_cell.length_c   1.000
_cell.angle_alpha   90.00
_cell.angle_beta   90.00
_cell.angle_gamma   90.00
#
_symmetry.space_group_name_H-M   'P 1'
#
loop_
_entity.id
_entity.type
_entity.pdbx_description
1 polymer ?
#
loop_
_entity_poly.entity_id
_entity_poly.type
_entity_poly.pdbx_seq_one_letter_code
_entity_poly.pdbx_strand_id
1 'polypeptide(L)'
;MMERLDTGETPYILPSGKPITGTLVWYYVVCKREVWLMGREITPDESSEMLDFGRSVHETFYSRVKKETLQLEGVRIDFVKRRERIICEVKTSSRYLEATRMQVAYYLYRLNEMGVRAMAEILIPRERKKFKIFLDRKLKDKVVEVLHEIRRILEMGKPPPPP
;
A
#
# COMPACT_ATOMS: atom_id res chain seq x y z
N MET A 1 -19.00 -27.01 -6.77
CA MET A 1 -19.69 -25.74 -7.04
C MET A 1 -19.70 -24.98 -5.72
N MET A 2 -18.70 -24.13 -5.47
CA MET A 2 -18.61 -23.36 -4.22
C MET A 2 -19.20 -21.98 -4.49
N GLU A 3 -20.26 -21.68 -3.76
CA GLU A 3 -21.01 -20.43 -3.80
C GLU A 3 -20.12 -19.25 -3.43
N ARG A 4 -20.26 -18.15 -4.18
CA ARG A 4 -19.70 -16.86 -3.81
C ARG A 4 -20.53 -16.34 -2.65
N LEU A 5 -19.95 -16.28 -1.46
CA LEU A 5 -20.42 -15.37 -0.41
C LEU A 5 -19.97 -13.97 -0.83
N ASP A 6 -20.79 -13.31 -1.65
CA ASP A 6 -20.72 -11.87 -1.85
C ASP A 6 -21.36 -11.22 -0.62
N THR A 7 -20.57 -11.02 0.44
CA THR A 7 -21.07 -10.45 1.71
C THR A 7 -21.38 -8.95 1.60
N GLY A 8 -21.14 -8.31 0.44
CA GLY A 8 -21.26 -6.86 0.29
C GLY A 8 -20.29 -6.06 1.17
N GLU A 9 -19.44 -6.72 1.97
CA GLU A 9 -18.46 -6.07 2.81
C GLU A 9 -17.23 -5.70 1.98
N THR A 10 -16.94 -4.41 1.90
CA THR A 10 -15.66 -3.92 1.39
C THR A 10 -14.60 -4.10 2.49
N PRO A 11 -13.68 -5.08 2.39
CA PRO A 11 -12.76 -5.43 3.49
C PRO A 11 -11.78 -4.30 3.83
N TYR A 12 -11.64 -3.33 2.93
CA TYR A 12 -10.80 -2.15 3.09
C TYR A 12 -11.48 -0.96 3.75
N ILE A 13 -12.76 -1.05 4.13
CA ILE A 13 -13.45 -0.02 4.92
C ILE A 13 -13.58 -0.51 6.37
N LEU A 14 -13.22 0.35 7.32
CA LEU A 14 -13.34 0.07 8.75
C LEU A 14 -14.78 0.34 9.23
N PRO A 15 -15.21 -0.22 10.38
CA PRO A 15 -16.52 0.08 10.97
C PRO A 15 -16.76 1.58 11.21
N SER A 16 -15.70 2.37 11.39
CA SER A 16 -15.75 3.84 11.51
C SER A 16 -16.02 4.57 10.20
N GLY A 17 -16.14 3.86 9.07
CA GLY A 17 -16.24 4.43 7.73
C GLY A 17 -14.92 4.90 7.11
N LYS A 18 -13.82 4.92 7.89
CA LYS A 18 -12.49 5.28 7.37
C LYS A 18 -11.92 4.13 6.51
N PRO A 19 -11.26 4.42 5.37
CA PRO A 19 -10.61 3.39 4.56
C PRO A 19 -9.26 2.97 5.19
N ILE A 20 -8.91 1.70 5.05
CA ILE A 20 -7.55 1.22 5.27
C ILE A 20 -6.64 1.85 4.22
N THR A 21 -5.52 2.43 4.64
CA THR A 21 -4.59 3.10 3.74
C THR A 21 -3.47 2.17 3.28
N GLY A 22 -2.86 2.47 2.13
CA GLY A 22 -1.63 1.80 1.69
C GLY A 22 -0.51 1.86 2.74
N THR A 23 -0.45 2.95 3.52
CA THR A 23 0.50 3.11 4.63
C THR A 23 0.23 2.09 5.74
N LEU A 24 -1.03 1.87 6.15
CA LEU A 24 -1.37 0.83 7.14
C LEU A 24 -1.01 -0.57 6.63
N VAL A 25 -1.23 -0.84 5.34
CA VAL A 25 -0.83 -2.10 4.70
C VAL A 25 0.70 -2.28 4.70
N TRP A 26 1.44 -1.21 4.44
CA TRP A 26 2.89 -1.22 4.49
C TRP A 26 3.39 -1.49 5.92
N TYR A 27 2.87 -0.77 6.92
CA TYR A 27 3.24 -0.98 8.32
C TYR A 27 2.80 -2.32 8.85
N TYR A 28 1.73 -2.93 8.37
CA TYR A 28 1.37 -4.29 8.76
C TYR A 28 2.50 -5.28 8.52
N VAL A 29 3.22 -5.13 7.40
CA VAL A 29 4.36 -5.97 7.06
C VAL A 29 5.60 -5.60 7.87
N VAL A 30 5.80 -4.32 8.19
CA VAL A 30 7.00 -3.84 8.89
C VAL A 30 6.89 -4.01 10.41
N CYS A 31 5.79 -3.55 11.01
CA CYS A 31 5.55 -3.55 12.44
C CYS A 31 4.05 -3.45 12.73
N LYS A 32 3.43 -4.56 13.16
CA LYS A 32 1.99 -4.60 13.52
C LYS A 32 1.61 -3.63 14.64
N ARG A 33 2.56 -3.31 15.53
CA ARG A 33 2.37 -2.31 16.58
C ARG A 33 2.15 -0.90 16.00
N GLU A 34 2.86 -0.53 14.94
CA GLU A 34 2.67 0.77 14.26
C GLU A 34 1.26 0.91 13.69
N VAL A 35 0.69 -0.17 13.14
CA VAL A 35 -0.71 -0.18 12.67
C VAL A 35 -1.67 0.24 13.80
N TRP A 36 -1.47 -0.32 15.00
CA TRP A 36 -2.29 0.00 16.17
C TRP A 36 -2.13 1.46 16.61
N LEU A 37 -0.89 1.96 16.64
CA LEU A 37 -0.55 3.34 17.04
C LEU A 37 -1.12 4.36 16.04
N MET A 38 -0.91 4.15 14.74
CA MET A 38 -1.44 5.01 13.69
C MET A 38 -2.97 5.04 13.67
N GLY A 39 -3.62 3.91 14.00
CA GLY A 39 -5.07 3.84 14.18
C GLY A 39 -5.62 4.76 15.26
N ARG A 40 -4.76 5.20 16.19
CA ARG A 40 -5.05 6.12 17.29
C ARG A 40 -4.39 7.49 17.09
N GLU A 41 -3.99 7.79 15.84
CA GLU A 41 -3.39 9.06 15.46
C GLU A 41 -2.04 9.33 16.17
N ILE A 42 -1.40 8.25 16.67
CA ILE A 42 -0.03 8.27 17.18
C ILE A 42 0.88 7.87 16.02
N THR A 43 1.42 8.86 15.30
CA THR A 43 2.24 8.65 14.10
C THR A 43 3.73 8.80 14.40
N PRO A 44 4.61 8.04 13.71
CA PRO A 44 6.05 8.27 13.76
C PRO A 44 6.41 9.70 13.36
N ASP A 45 7.49 10.23 13.94
CA ASP A 45 7.98 11.57 13.64
C ASP A 45 8.39 11.68 12.16
N GLU A 46 7.71 12.57 11.43
CA GLU A 46 7.93 12.79 9.99
C GLU A 46 9.22 13.59 9.68
N SER A 47 9.89 14.14 10.70
CA SER A 47 11.02 15.07 10.54
C SER A 47 12.41 14.43 10.42
N SER A 48 12.51 13.10 10.38
CA SER A 48 13.82 12.46 10.25
C SER A 48 14.49 12.81 8.92
N GLU A 49 15.80 13.13 8.93
CA GLU A 49 16.62 13.46 7.75
C GLU A 49 16.51 12.39 6.62
N MET A 50 16.18 11.16 6.98
CA MET A 50 15.97 10.03 6.07
C MET A 50 14.70 10.20 5.20
N LEU A 51 13.67 10.89 5.71
CA LEU A 51 12.44 11.23 4.98
C LEU A 51 12.65 12.42 4.03
N ASP A 52 13.43 13.44 4.43
CA ASP A 52 13.78 14.58 3.57
C ASP A 52 14.67 14.17 2.39
N PHE A 53 15.62 13.27 2.63
CA PHE A 53 16.38 12.64 1.55
C PHE A 53 15.50 11.77 0.65
N GLY A 54 14.52 11.09 1.26
CA GLY A 54 13.43 10.37 0.59
C GLY A 54 12.69 11.25 -0.43
N ARG A 55 12.28 12.43 0.01
CA ARG A 55 11.57 13.45 -0.78
C ARG A 55 12.44 13.98 -1.92
N SER A 56 13.72 14.28 -1.66
CA SER A 56 14.65 14.80 -2.68
C SER A 56 14.88 13.83 -3.84
N VAL A 57 15.04 12.53 -3.55
CA VAL A 57 15.16 11.48 -4.58
C VAL A 57 13.86 11.35 -5.37
N HIS A 58 12.71 11.40 -4.68
CA HIS A 58 11.39 11.42 -5.31
C HIS A 58 11.25 12.62 -6.25
N GLU A 59 11.50 13.85 -5.79
CA GLU A 59 11.38 15.08 -6.57
C GLU A 59 12.25 15.08 -7.83
N THR A 60 13.51 14.66 -7.71
CA THR A 60 14.44 14.56 -8.85
C THR A 60 14.00 13.50 -9.85
N PHE A 61 13.45 12.38 -9.38
CA PHE A 61 12.91 11.36 -10.26
C PHE A 61 11.64 11.86 -10.97
N TYR A 62 10.74 12.53 -10.24
CA TYR A 62 9.50 13.05 -10.80
C TYR A 62 9.64 14.23 -11.74
N SER A 63 10.71 15.03 -11.64
CA SER A 63 10.96 16.10 -12.62
C SER A 63 11.19 15.56 -14.03
N ARG A 64 11.58 14.28 -14.16
CA ARG A 64 11.88 13.60 -15.43
C ARG A 64 10.73 12.77 -15.99
N VAL A 65 9.66 12.56 -15.21
CA VAL A 65 8.53 11.70 -15.60
C VAL A 65 7.25 12.55 -15.67
N LYS A 66 6.49 12.41 -16.76
CA LYS A 66 5.22 13.13 -16.94
C LYS A 66 4.25 12.69 -15.82
N LYS A 67 3.90 13.62 -14.93
CA LYS A 67 3.16 13.36 -13.68
C LYS A 67 1.68 13.13 -13.97
N GLU A 68 1.26 11.87 -13.97
CA GLU A 68 -0.15 11.52 -13.76
C GLU A 68 -0.24 10.72 -12.47
N THR A 69 -0.64 11.38 -11.39
CA THR A 69 -0.92 10.74 -10.09
C THR A 69 -2.35 10.21 -10.10
N LEU A 70 -2.60 9.16 -9.31
CA LEU A 70 -3.95 8.67 -9.04
C LEU A 70 -4.16 8.64 -7.54
N GLN A 71 -5.24 9.27 -7.10
CA GLN A 71 -5.65 9.30 -5.71
C GLN A 71 -7.10 8.84 -5.61
N LEU A 72 -7.32 7.85 -4.74
CA LEU A 72 -8.63 7.40 -4.32
C LEU A 72 -8.57 7.15 -2.80
N GLU A 73 -9.71 6.97 -2.15
CA GLU A 73 -9.75 6.82 -0.69
C GLU A 73 -8.88 5.67 -0.20
N GLY A 74 -7.87 5.96 0.63
CA GLY A 74 -6.92 4.98 1.14
C GLY A 74 -5.82 4.54 0.17
N VAL A 75 -5.77 5.09 -1.05
CA VAL A 75 -4.73 4.77 -2.05
C VAL A 75 -4.18 6.05 -2.65
N ARG A 76 -2.86 6.19 -2.58
CA ARG A 76 -2.11 7.24 -3.25
C ARG A 76 -1.06 6.57 -4.11
N ILE A 77 -1.16 6.75 -5.42
CA ILE A 77 -0.25 6.19 -6.40
C ILE A 77 0.63 7.31 -6.93
N ASP A 78 1.94 7.09 -6.82
CA ASP A 78 2.99 8.01 -7.24
C ASP A 78 2.89 8.37 -8.73
N PHE A 79 2.70 7.36 -9.60
CA PHE A 79 2.51 7.61 -11.02
C PHE A 79 1.75 6.49 -11.75
N VAL A 80 1.10 6.87 -12.86
CA VAL A 80 0.35 5.96 -13.71
C VAL A 80 0.79 6.09 -15.17
N LYS A 81 1.11 4.95 -15.80
CA LYS A 81 1.29 4.83 -17.25
C LYS A 81 -0.03 4.34 -17.87
N ARG A 82 -0.95 5.27 -18.14
CA ARG A 82 -2.33 4.94 -18.54
C ARG A 82 -2.44 4.02 -19.76
N ARG A 83 -1.65 4.28 -20.81
CA ARG A 83 -1.64 3.47 -22.04
C ARG A 83 -1.29 2.01 -21.78
N GLU A 84 -0.40 1.78 -20.82
CA GLU A 84 0.09 0.44 -20.47
C GLU A 84 -0.69 -0.18 -19.29
N ARG A 85 -1.60 0.58 -18.66
CA ARG A 85 -2.32 0.21 -17.43
C ARG A 85 -1.34 -0.23 -16.31
N ILE A 86 -0.29 0.55 -16.14
CA ILE A 86 0.73 0.31 -15.11
C ILE A 86 0.62 1.40 -14.05
N ILE A 87 0.44 1.00 -12.80
CA ILE A 87 0.65 1.89 -11.65
C ILE A 87 2.05 1.69 -11.12
N CYS A 88 2.61 2.70 -10.48
CA CYS A 88 3.96 2.56 -10.00
C CYS A 88 4.21 3.30 -8.70
N GLU A 89 5.14 2.76 -7.93
CA GLU A 89 5.55 3.23 -6.61
C GLU A 89 7.07 3.42 -6.62
N VAL A 90 7.54 4.59 -6.22
CA VAL A 90 8.97 4.90 -6.14
C VAL A 90 9.43 4.74 -4.70
N LYS A 91 10.56 4.06 -4.46
CA LYS A 91 11.21 4.00 -3.15
C LYS A 91 12.69 4.33 -3.28
N THR A 92 13.29 4.87 -2.21
CA THR A 92 14.71 5.21 -2.20
C THR A 92 15.63 4.02 -1.96
N SER A 93 15.13 2.95 -1.35
CA SER A 93 15.87 1.70 -1.10
C SER A 93 14.96 0.47 -1.13
N SER A 94 15.58 -0.70 -1.30
CA SER A 94 14.93 -2.02 -1.27
C SER A 94 14.76 -2.60 0.12
N ARG A 95 15.19 -1.89 1.18
CA ARG A 95 15.11 -2.34 2.58
C ARG A 95 13.71 -2.84 2.97
N TYR A 96 12.67 -2.20 2.45
CA TYR A 96 11.27 -2.53 2.72
C TYR A 96 10.53 -3.00 1.46
N LEU A 97 11.21 -3.77 0.60
CA LEU A 97 10.63 -4.24 -0.65
C LEU A 97 9.36 -5.08 -0.40
N GLU A 98 9.37 -6.01 0.55
CA GLU A 98 8.19 -6.84 0.83
C GLU A 98 6.98 -6.03 1.33
N ALA A 99 7.20 -5.05 2.21
CA ALA A 99 6.15 -4.13 2.63
C ALA A 99 5.60 -3.30 1.45
N THR A 100 6.50 -2.87 0.56
CA THR A 100 6.13 -2.14 -0.67
C THR A 100 5.37 -3.05 -1.65
N ARG A 101 5.74 -4.33 -1.77
CA ARG A 101 5.01 -5.33 -2.58
C ARG A 101 3.58 -5.50 -2.08
N MET A 102 3.38 -5.59 -0.77
CA MET A 102 2.04 -5.71 -0.19
C MET A 102 1.22 -4.42 -0.37
N GLN A 103 1.84 -3.25 -0.18
CA GLN A 103 1.22 -1.95 -0.43
C GLN A 103 0.71 -1.83 -1.88
N VAL A 104 1.56 -2.13 -2.88
CA VAL A 104 1.13 -2.06 -4.30
C VAL A 104 0.16 -3.17 -4.68
N ALA A 105 0.25 -4.36 -4.05
CA ALA A 105 -0.74 -5.41 -4.21
C ALA A 105 -2.13 -4.95 -3.74
N TYR A 106 -2.19 -4.23 -2.62
CA TYR A 106 -3.42 -3.58 -2.15
C TYR A 106 -3.94 -2.54 -3.15
N TYR A 107 -3.07 -1.74 -3.77
CA TYR A 107 -3.50 -0.79 -4.81
C TYR A 107 -4.09 -1.49 -6.04
N LEU A 108 -3.44 -2.58 -6.50
CA LEU A 108 -3.97 -3.39 -7.59
C LEU A 108 -5.31 -4.04 -7.22
N TYR A 109 -5.44 -4.53 -5.98
CA TYR A 109 -6.69 -5.05 -5.46
C TYR A 109 -7.80 -3.99 -5.54
N ARG A 110 -7.55 -2.77 -5.04
CA ARG A 110 -8.53 -1.67 -5.07
C ARG A 110 -8.95 -1.30 -6.49
N LEU A 111 -8.01 -1.26 -7.43
CA LEU A 111 -8.32 -1.05 -8.84
C LEU A 111 -9.15 -2.20 -9.42
N ASN A 112 -8.83 -3.45 -9.07
CA ASN A 112 -9.55 -4.63 -9.53
C ASN A 112 -11.02 -4.62 -9.08
N GLU A 113 -11.30 -4.23 -7.84
CA GLU A 113 -12.67 -4.10 -7.31
C GLU A 113 -13.47 -3.01 -8.04
N MET A 114 -12.80 -2.01 -8.59
CA MET A 114 -13.42 -0.98 -9.45
C MET A 114 -13.53 -1.41 -10.93
N GLY A 115 -13.22 -2.66 -11.25
CA GLY A 115 -13.23 -3.18 -12.62
C GLY A 115 -11.99 -2.80 -13.46
N VAL A 116 -10.99 -2.15 -12.86
CA VAL A 116 -9.76 -1.72 -13.55
C VAL A 116 -8.67 -2.77 -13.39
N ARG A 117 -8.32 -3.45 -14.50
CA ARG A 117 -7.18 -4.37 -14.54
C ARG A 117 -5.88 -3.63 -14.85
N ALA A 118 -4.90 -3.74 -13.95
CA ALA A 118 -3.59 -3.11 -14.05
C ALA A 118 -2.48 -4.06 -13.55
N MET A 119 -1.23 -3.73 -13.85
CA MET A 119 -0.05 -4.27 -13.15
C MET A 119 0.68 -3.14 -12.41
N ALA A 120 1.58 -3.47 -11.49
CA ALA A 120 2.37 -2.49 -10.78
C ALA A 120 3.87 -2.61 -11.06
N GLU A 121 4.59 -1.48 -11.00
CA GLU A 121 6.05 -1.43 -10.99
C GLU A 121 6.56 -0.71 -9.74
N ILE A 122 7.40 -1.39 -8.95
CA ILE A 122 8.16 -0.76 -7.86
C ILE A 122 9.49 -0.31 -8.46
N LEU A 123 9.78 0.98 -8.37
CA LEU A 123 11.02 1.58 -8.85
C LEU A 123 11.91 1.95 -7.68
N ILE A 124 13.19 1.59 -7.77
CA ILE A 124 14.21 1.95 -6.79
C ILE A 124 15.37 2.62 -7.53
N PRO A 125 15.27 3.93 -7.86
CA PRO A 125 16.20 4.60 -8.76
C PRO A 125 17.66 4.53 -8.29
N ARG A 126 17.91 4.71 -6.98
CA ARG A 126 19.24 4.67 -6.39
C ARG A 126 19.93 3.32 -6.60
N GLU A 127 19.17 2.25 -6.56
CA GLU A 127 19.67 0.89 -6.75
C GLU A 127 19.56 0.42 -8.20
N ARG A 128 19.00 1.24 -9.10
CA ARG A 128 18.68 0.90 -10.49
C ARG A 128 17.84 -0.39 -10.60
N LYS A 129 16.98 -0.63 -9.62
CA LYS A 129 16.11 -1.82 -9.57
C LYS A 129 14.68 -1.49 -9.92
N LYS A 130 14.02 -2.47 -10.52
CA LYS A 130 12.63 -2.42 -10.93
C LYS A 130 11.97 -3.79 -10.72
N PHE A 131 10.82 -3.82 -10.07
CA PHE A 131 10.07 -5.05 -9.80
C PHE A 131 8.66 -4.93 -10.36
N LYS A 132 8.22 -5.92 -11.14
CA LYS A 132 6.85 -6.00 -11.65
C LYS A 132 5.99 -6.84 -10.70
N ILE A 133 4.77 -6.39 -10.45
CA ILE A 133 3.79 -7.07 -9.60
C ILE A 133 2.49 -7.25 -10.38
N PHE A 134 1.94 -8.45 -10.33
CA PHE A 134 0.67 -8.82 -10.95
C PHE A 134 -0.27 -9.31 -9.86
N LEU A 135 -1.53 -8.88 -9.91
CA LEU A 135 -2.56 -9.35 -8.99
C LEU A 135 -3.11 -10.68 -9.48
N ASP A 136 -2.46 -11.77 -9.08
CA ASP A 136 -3.02 -13.10 -9.24
C ASP A 136 -3.98 -13.45 -8.09
N ARG A 137 -4.60 -14.63 -8.15
CA ARG A 137 -5.55 -15.10 -7.14
C ARG A 137 -4.90 -15.20 -5.75
N LYS A 138 -3.69 -15.77 -5.66
CA LYS A 138 -3.00 -15.97 -4.38
C LYS A 138 -2.66 -14.64 -3.72
N LEU A 139 -2.23 -13.66 -4.50
CA LEU A 139 -1.91 -12.34 -4.00
C LEU A 139 -3.19 -11.57 -3.61
N LYS A 140 -4.27 -11.72 -4.37
CA LYS A 140 -5.59 -11.19 -3.98
C LYS A 140 -6.04 -11.75 -2.63
N ASP A 141 -5.98 -13.06 -2.45
CA ASP A 141 -6.35 -13.72 -1.19
C ASP A 141 -5.47 -13.22 -0.02
N LYS A 142 -4.17 -13.04 -0.27
CA LYS A 142 -3.24 -12.51 0.74
C LYS A 142 -3.55 -11.06 1.12
N VAL A 143 -3.92 -10.21 0.16
CA VAL A 143 -4.34 -8.83 0.45
C VAL A 143 -5.58 -8.84 1.35
N VAL A 144 -6.58 -9.67 1.05
CA VAL A 144 -7.80 -9.77 1.86
C VAL A 144 -7.48 -10.21 3.30
N GLU A 145 -6.64 -11.23 3.46
CA GLU A 145 -6.15 -11.66 4.79
C GLU A 145 -5.49 -10.51 5.56
N VAL A 146 -4.62 -9.75 4.90
CA VAL A 146 -3.94 -8.59 5.50
C VAL A 146 -4.94 -7.51 5.93
N LEU A 147 -5.97 -7.23 5.13
CA LEU A 147 -7.00 -6.24 5.46
C LEU A 147 -7.80 -6.66 6.71
N HIS A 148 -8.17 -7.94 6.81
CA HIS A 148 -8.84 -8.47 8.01
C HIS A 148 -7.95 -8.39 9.26
N GLU A 149 -6.67 -8.74 9.13
CA GLU A 149 -5.73 -8.65 10.24
C GLU A 149 -5.48 -7.19 10.68
N ILE A 150 -5.42 -6.24 9.75
CA ILE A 150 -5.34 -4.81 10.07
C ILE A 150 -6.58 -4.37 10.85
N ARG A 151 -7.78 -4.73 10.39
CA ARG A 151 -9.03 -4.43 11.10
C ARG A 151 -8.98 -4.97 12.53
N ARG A 152 -8.61 -6.25 12.69
CA ARG A 152 -8.45 -6.90 14.00
C ARG A 152 -7.47 -6.14 14.90
N ILE A 153 -6.31 -5.76 14.38
CA ILE A 153 -5.29 -5.01 15.14
C ILE A 153 -5.86 -3.67 15.61
N LEU A 154 -6.54 -2.92 14.74
CA LEU A 154 -7.08 -1.61 15.08
C LEU A 154 -8.11 -1.68 16.21
N GLU A 155 -8.88 -2.76 16.27
CA GLU A 155 -9.89 -3.05 17.28
C GLU A 155 -9.31 -3.58 18.62
N MET A 156 -8.03 -3.95 18.67
CA MET A 156 -7.42 -4.42 19.92
C MET A 156 -7.42 -3.32 20.98
N GLY A 157 -7.75 -3.67 22.22
CA GLY A 157 -7.69 -2.75 23.37
C GLY A 157 -6.28 -2.32 23.76
N LYS A 158 -5.25 -3.08 23.34
CA LYS A 158 -3.83 -2.81 23.61
C LYS A 158 -2.98 -3.08 22.35
N PRO A 159 -1.84 -2.39 22.18
CA PRO A 159 -0.99 -2.62 21.02
C PRO A 159 -0.43 -4.05 21.01
N PRO A 160 -0.21 -4.64 19.82
CA PRO A 160 0.60 -5.84 19.67
C PRO A 160 1.98 -5.69 20.36
N PRO A 161 2.59 -6.80 20.82
CA PRO A 161 3.94 -6.77 21.33
C PRO A 161 4.92 -6.26 20.25
N PRO A 162 6.07 -5.66 20.65
CA PRO A 162 7.11 -5.29 19.71
C PRO A 162 7.61 -6.54 18.94
N PRO A 163 8.07 -6.37 17.68
CA PRO A 163 8.66 -7.44 16.89
C PRO A 163 10.00 -7.93 17.45
#